data_AF-A0A0H4TJW0-F1
#
_entry.id   AF-A0A0H4TJW0-F1
#
_cell.length_a   1.000
_cell.length_b   1.000
_cell.length_c   1.000
_cell.angle_alpha   90.00
_cell.angle_beta   90.00
_cell.angle_gamma   90.00
#
_symmetry.space_group_name_H-M   'P 1'
#
loop_
_entity.id
_entity.type
_entity.pdbx_description
1 polymer ?
#
loop_
_entity_poly.entity_id
_entity_poly.type
_entity_poly.pdbx_seq_one_letter_code
_entity_poly.pdbx_strand_id
1 'polypeptide(L)'
;LAHDGGVPWLPLWLSGLNSLSLHVHIDLLNHTIGTQSIAGRENELITKNVNIPGMSKVRIKDLPEGVIFGNLDSVFSRMLHQMGQLLPRANAVLVNSFEELDITVTNDLKSKFNKLLNVGPFNLAATAASPPLPEAPTAADDVTGCLSWLDKQKAASSVVYVSFGSVARPPEKELLAMAQALEASGVPFLWSLKDSFKTPLLNELLIKASNGMVVPWAPQPRVLAHASVGAFVTHCGWSSLLETIAG
;
A
#
# COMPACT_ATOMS: atom_id res chain seq x y z
N LEU A 1 -19.64 22.00 3.70
CA LEU A 1 -20.32 21.22 2.63
C LEU A 1 -21.45 20.37 3.17
N ALA A 2 -21.20 19.19 3.75
CA ALA A 2 -22.28 18.30 4.21
C ALA A 2 -23.16 18.95 5.32
N HIS A 3 -22.51 19.60 6.29
CA HIS A 3 -23.18 20.40 7.32
C HIS A 3 -24.08 21.48 6.71
N ASP A 4 -23.54 22.28 5.79
CA ASP A 4 -24.28 23.40 5.17
C ASP A 4 -25.42 22.91 4.26
N GLY A 5 -25.28 21.71 3.69
CA GLY A 5 -26.30 21.05 2.89
C GLY A 5 -27.30 20.21 3.68
N GLY A 6 -27.13 20.07 5.01
CA GLY A 6 -27.99 19.22 5.84
C GLY A 6 -27.98 17.73 5.48
N VAL A 7 -26.90 17.23 4.88
CA VAL A 7 -26.78 15.84 4.40
C VAL A 7 -25.73 15.04 5.18
N PRO A 8 -25.84 13.70 5.24
CA PRO A 8 -24.83 12.87 5.88
C PRO A 8 -23.44 12.99 5.24
N TRP A 9 -22.40 13.03 6.06
CA TRP A 9 -21.01 12.95 5.63
C TRP A 9 -20.43 11.57 5.87
N LEU A 10 -20.07 10.89 4.77
CA LEU A 10 -19.55 9.51 4.76
C LEU A 10 -18.18 9.46 4.05
N PRO A 11 -17.08 9.88 4.70
CA PRO A 11 -15.74 9.81 4.12
C PRO A 11 -15.27 8.36 3.95
N LEU A 12 -14.54 8.10 2.87
CA LEU A 12 -13.87 6.83 2.61
C LEU A 12 -12.35 6.99 2.76
N TRP A 13 -11.76 6.24 3.69
CA TRP A 13 -10.32 6.11 3.87
C TRP A 13 -9.79 4.93 3.04
N LEU A 14 -8.88 5.23 2.11
CA LEU A 14 -8.36 4.26 1.14
C LEU A 14 -7.04 3.59 1.58
N SER A 15 -6.51 3.95 2.74
CA SER A 15 -5.30 3.34 3.31
C SER A 15 -5.64 2.44 4.51
N GLY A 16 -4.63 1.95 5.21
CA GLY A 16 -4.80 1.06 6.36
C GLY A 16 -5.38 1.75 7.59
N LEU A 17 -5.94 0.96 8.50
CA LEU A 17 -6.43 1.43 9.80
C LEU A 17 -5.30 2.04 10.64
N ASN A 18 -4.08 1.57 10.46
CA ASN A 18 -2.91 2.09 11.16
C ASN A 18 -2.63 3.56 10.79
N SER A 19 -2.56 3.91 9.51
CA SER A 19 -2.35 5.29 9.07
C SER A 19 -3.52 6.19 9.46
N LEU A 20 -4.76 5.68 9.42
CA LEU A 20 -5.93 6.40 9.92
C LEU A 20 -5.80 6.75 11.41
N SER A 21 -5.43 5.78 12.24
CA SER A 21 -5.26 5.98 13.68
C SER A 21 -4.17 7.02 13.98
N LEU A 22 -3.05 7.01 13.25
CA LEU A 22 -2.00 8.02 13.42
C LEU A 22 -2.50 9.43 13.08
N HIS A 23 -3.31 9.60 12.03
CA HIS A 23 -3.89 10.91 11.70
C HIS A 23 -4.95 11.38 12.69
N VAL A 24 -5.77 10.49 13.24
CA VAL A 24 -6.73 10.84 14.30
C VAL A 24 -6.01 11.27 15.58
N HIS A 25 -4.84 10.69 15.86
CA HIS A 25 -4.01 11.03 17.02
C HIS A 25 -2.94 12.10 16.75
N ILE A 26 -3.03 12.83 15.62
CA ILE A 26 -1.96 13.75 15.20
C ILE A 26 -1.67 14.85 16.22
N ASP A 27 -2.69 15.42 16.87
CA ASP A 27 -2.50 16.46 17.89
C ASP A 27 -1.78 15.91 19.13
N LEU A 28 -2.12 14.68 19.52
CA LEU A 28 -1.49 13.99 20.65
C LEU A 28 -0.02 13.65 20.33
N LEU A 29 0.26 13.17 19.12
CA LEU A 29 1.62 12.90 18.64
C LEU A 29 2.46 14.18 18.61
N ASN A 30 1.91 15.27 18.06
CA ASN A 30 2.56 16.58 18.01
C ASN A 30 2.87 17.11 19.41
N HIS A 31 1.96 16.95 20.38
CA HIS A 31 2.16 17.43 21.73
C HIS A 31 3.17 16.61 22.54
N THR A 32 3.17 15.28 22.37
CA THR A 32 3.95 14.35 23.20
C THR A 32 5.36 14.05 22.68
N ILE A 33 5.52 13.95 21.36
CA ILE A 33 6.82 13.70 20.70
C ILE A 33 7.48 15.02 20.28
N GLY A 34 6.66 16.01 19.92
CA GLY A 34 7.09 17.28 19.35
C GLY A 34 7.27 17.22 17.84
N THR A 35 7.22 18.39 17.20
CA THR A 35 7.42 18.59 15.75
C THR A 35 8.86 18.98 15.39
N GLN A 36 9.78 18.87 16.36
CA GLN A 36 11.19 19.12 16.13
C GLN A 36 11.85 17.95 15.40
N SER A 37 13.09 18.16 14.95
CA SER A 37 13.87 17.14 14.24
C SER A 37 13.82 15.78 14.96
N ILE A 38 13.61 14.74 14.16
CA ILE A 38 13.65 13.35 14.61
C ILE A 38 15.08 12.79 14.62
N ALA A 39 16.08 13.60 14.24
CA ALA A 39 17.47 13.18 14.17
C ALA A 39 17.96 12.62 15.50
N GLY A 40 18.49 11.39 15.49
CA GLY A 40 18.93 10.67 16.68
C GLY A 40 17.82 9.97 17.47
N ARG A 41 16.56 10.11 17.05
CA ARG A 41 15.37 9.48 17.67
C ARG A 41 14.55 8.64 16.69
N GLU A 42 15.03 8.44 15.47
CA GLU A 42 14.30 7.81 14.36
C GLU A 42 13.80 6.41 14.71
N ASN A 43 14.60 5.65 15.46
CA ASN A 43 14.30 4.27 15.84
C ASN A 43 13.56 4.15 17.19
N GLU A 44 13.26 5.26 17.86
CA GLU A 44 12.52 5.23 19.11
C GLU A 44 11.06 4.84 18.86
N LEU A 45 10.53 3.95 19.70
CA LEU A 45 9.11 3.60 19.69
C LEU A 45 8.29 4.79 20.16
N ILE A 46 7.17 5.06 19.47
CA ILE A 46 6.27 6.16 19.87
C ILE A 46 5.68 5.95 21.27
N THR A 47 5.63 4.70 21.74
CA THR A 47 5.17 4.31 23.08
C THR A 47 6.01 4.84 24.23
N LYS A 48 7.23 5.31 23.97
CA LYS A 48 8.01 6.06 24.96
C LYS A 48 7.32 7.37 25.38
N ASN A 49 6.54 7.97 24.48
CA ASN A 49 5.92 9.28 24.66
C ASN A 49 4.40 9.19 24.75
N VAL A 50 3.79 8.29 23.99
CA VAL A 50 2.34 8.18 23.87
C VAL A 50 1.90 6.73 23.66
N ASN A 51 0.90 6.30 24.43
CA ASN A 51 0.27 5.01 24.20
C ASN A 51 -0.92 5.15 23.24
N ILE A 52 -0.73 4.75 21.97
CA ILE A 52 -1.80 4.61 20.98
C ILE A 52 -2.11 3.11 20.80
N PRO A 53 -3.35 2.66 21.02
CA PRO A 53 -3.70 1.25 20.89
C PRO A 53 -3.33 0.68 19.51
N GLY A 54 -2.68 -0.49 19.50
CA GLY A 54 -2.21 -1.16 18.29
C GLY A 54 -0.90 -0.61 17.69
N MET A 55 -0.31 0.45 18.27
CA MET A 55 0.90 1.09 17.73
C MET A 55 2.18 0.78 18.51
N SER A 56 2.21 -0.33 19.25
CA SER A 56 3.33 -0.65 20.15
C SER A 56 4.68 -0.89 19.45
N LYS A 57 4.64 -1.22 18.16
CA LYS A 57 5.82 -1.49 17.33
C LYS A 57 6.20 -0.34 16.40
N VAL A 58 5.42 0.74 16.38
CA VAL A 58 5.65 1.88 15.49
C VAL A 58 6.79 2.74 16.04
N ARG A 59 7.80 2.98 15.21
CA ARG A 59 8.89 3.91 15.53
C ARG A 59 8.58 5.29 14.98
N ILE A 60 9.28 6.30 15.50
CA ILE A 60 9.15 7.69 15.05
C ILE A 60 9.32 7.82 13.53
N LYS A 61 10.31 7.14 12.92
CA LYS A 61 10.54 7.20 11.47
C LYS A 61 9.49 6.48 10.63
N ASP A 62 8.66 5.65 11.25
CA ASP A 62 7.59 4.91 10.56
C ASP A 62 6.31 5.76 10.44
N LEU A 63 6.26 6.93 11.10
CA LEU A 63 5.13 7.86 10.98
C LEU A 63 5.07 8.47 9.56
N PRO A 64 3.87 8.71 9.01
CA PRO A 64 3.73 9.44 7.75
C PRO A 64 4.34 10.85 7.83
N GLU A 65 4.94 11.29 6.73
CA GLU A 65 5.32 12.70 6.55
C GLU A 65 4.09 13.61 6.74
N GLY A 66 4.29 14.76 7.37
CA GLY A 66 3.21 15.68 7.70
C GLY A 66 2.54 15.41 9.06
N VAL A 67 2.90 14.32 9.76
CA VAL A 67 2.50 14.09 11.16
C VAL A 67 3.39 14.91 12.09
N ILE A 68 4.64 14.48 12.32
CA ILE A 68 5.60 15.20 13.19
C ILE A 68 6.87 15.68 12.48
N PHE A 69 7.14 15.21 11.26
CA PHE A 69 8.31 15.57 10.45
C PHE A 69 7.94 15.77 8.98
N GLY A 70 8.90 16.28 8.20
CA GLY A 70 8.68 16.71 6.82
C GLY A 70 8.19 18.15 6.74
N ASN A 71 7.57 18.53 5.62
CA ASN A 71 7.02 19.88 5.46
C ASN A 71 5.61 19.95 6.08
N LEU A 72 5.53 20.29 7.37
CA LEU A 72 4.27 20.41 8.11
C LEU A 72 3.37 21.55 7.61
N ASP A 73 3.96 22.56 6.97
CA ASP A 73 3.27 23.69 6.35
C ASP A 73 2.88 23.45 4.88
N SER A 74 3.04 22.24 4.37
CA SER A 74 2.54 21.91 3.04
C SER A 74 1.00 21.91 3.04
N VAL A 75 0.39 22.18 1.88
CA VAL A 75 -1.07 22.07 1.71
C VAL A 75 -1.55 20.67 2.07
N PHE A 76 -0.78 19.64 1.71
CA PHE A 76 -1.11 18.24 1.96
C PHE A 76 -1.07 17.90 3.45
N SER A 77 -0.05 18.35 4.18
CA SER A 77 0.07 18.15 5.64
C SER A 77 -1.06 18.84 6.39
N ARG A 78 -1.37 20.11 6.07
CA ARG A 78 -2.51 20.81 6.67
C ARG A 78 -3.84 20.13 6.38
N MET A 79 -4.03 19.64 5.15
CA MET A 79 -5.23 18.89 4.78
C MET A 79 -5.37 17.60 5.60
N LEU A 80 -4.31 16.82 5.75
CA LEU A 80 -4.32 15.57 6.55
C LEU A 80 -4.53 15.84 8.04
N HIS A 81 -3.93 16.91 8.57
CA HIS A 81 -4.15 17.33 9.95
C HIS A 81 -5.61 17.72 10.20
N GLN A 82 -6.18 18.59 9.36
CA GLN A 82 -7.59 18.98 9.44
C GLN A 82 -8.53 17.77 9.27
N MET A 83 -8.19 16.84 8.37
CA MET A 83 -8.93 15.61 8.20
C MET A 83 -8.96 14.81 9.51
N GLY A 84 -7.82 14.57 10.16
CA GLY A 84 -7.75 13.86 11.44
C GLY A 84 -8.65 14.46 12.53
N GLN A 85 -8.72 15.79 12.59
CA GLN A 85 -9.57 16.53 13.54
C GLN A 85 -11.06 16.48 13.19
N LEU A 86 -11.41 16.44 11.91
CA LEU A 86 -12.80 16.51 11.46
C LEU A 86 -13.46 15.14 11.35
N LEU A 87 -12.73 14.06 11.03
CA LEU A 87 -13.28 12.72 10.85
C LEU A 87 -14.16 12.22 12.02
N PRO A 88 -13.85 12.49 13.31
CA PRO A 88 -14.76 12.20 14.43
C PRO A 88 -16.17 12.75 14.31
N ARG A 89 -16.37 13.81 13.52
CA ARG A 89 -17.67 14.45 13.29
C ARG A 89 -18.47 13.82 12.15
N ALA A 90 -17.90 12.89 11.39
CA ALA A 90 -18.57 12.21 10.29
C ALA A 90 -19.70 11.30 10.80
N ASN A 91 -20.72 11.06 9.97
CA ASN A 91 -21.81 10.14 10.32
C ASN A 91 -21.32 8.69 10.36
N ALA A 92 -20.43 8.32 9.45
CA ALA A 92 -19.66 7.09 9.49
C ALA A 92 -18.37 7.25 8.68
N VAL A 93 -17.28 6.65 9.12
CA VAL A 93 -16.01 6.57 8.36
C VAL A 93 -15.94 5.19 7.72
N LEU A 94 -15.87 5.14 6.40
CA LEU A 94 -15.69 3.90 5.64
C LEU A 94 -14.20 3.64 5.45
N VAL A 95 -13.77 2.39 5.55
CA VAL A 95 -12.38 2.00 5.33
C VAL A 95 -12.32 0.78 4.42
N ASN A 96 -11.45 0.81 3.42
CA ASN A 96 -11.12 -0.38 2.64
C ASN A 96 -10.20 -1.29 3.48
N SER A 97 -10.77 -1.99 4.45
CA SER A 97 -10.10 -2.96 5.33
C SER A 97 -11.15 -3.95 5.85
N PHE A 98 -10.73 -4.92 6.65
CA PHE A 98 -11.59 -5.84 7.43
C PHE A 98 -11.21 -5.77 8.92
N GLU A 99 -12.14 -6.09 9.82
CA GLU A 99 -11.97 -5.83 11.26
C GLU A 99 -10.90 -6.71 11.91
N GLU A 100 -10.84 -7.97 11.48
CA GLU A 100 -9.98 -9.01 12.04
C GLU A 100 -8.49 -8.77 11.76
N LEU A 101 -8.16 -7.86 10.83
CA LEU A 101 -6.78 -7.53 10.49
C LEU A 101 -6.03 -6.95 11.69
N ASP A 102 -6.68 -6.07 12.45
CA ASP A 102 -6.20 -5.58 13.74
C ASP A 102 -7.38 -5.14 14.60
N ILE A 103 -7.81 -6.03 15.50
CA ILE A 103 -8.94 -5.80 16.40
C ILE A 103 -8.63 -4.66 17.39
N THR A 104 -7.36 -4.46 17.77
CA THR A 104 -6.98 -3.44 18.75
C THR A 104 -7.12 -2.05 18.13
N VAL A 105 -6.56 -1.85 16.94
CA VAL A 105 -6.69 -0.58 16.20
C VAL A 105 -8.16 -0.33 15.82
N THR A 106 -8.87 -1.38 15.39
CA THR A 106 -10.30 -1.28 15.04
C THR A 106 -11.15 -0.81 16.22
N ASN A 107 -10.96 -1.40 17.41
CA ASN A 107 -11.72 -1.03 18.60
C ASN A 107 -11.39 0.39 19.08
N ASP A 108 -10.13 0.80 19.01
CA ASP A 108 -9.75 2.17 19.31
C ASP A 108 -10.41 3.16 18.34
N LEU A 109 -10.35 2.93 17.04
CA LEU A 109 -11.00 3.79 16.05
C LEU A 109 -12.53 3.82 16.20
N LYS A 110 -13.16 2.68 16.53
CA LYS A 110 -14.60 2.63 16.87
C LYS A 110 -14.96 3.52 18.06
N SER A 111 -14.03 3.75 19.00
CA SER A 111 -14.23 4.68 20.12
C SER A 111 -14.10 6.15 19.74
N LYS A 112 -13.44 6.46 18.61
CA LYS A 112 -13.18 7.83 18.15
C LYS A 112 -14.21 8.35 17.14
N PHE A 113 -14.91 7.45 16.45
CA PHE A 113 -15.87 7.79 15.41
C PHE A 113 -17.29 7.44 15.84
N ASN A 114 -18.29 8.17 15.33
CA ASN A 114 -19.70 7.81 15.51
C ASN A 114 -20.01 6.41 14.98
N LYS A 115 -19.39 6.05 13.86
CA LYS A 115 -19.46 4.72 13.26
C LYS A 115 -18.23 4.48 12.38
N LEU A 116 -17.56 3.35 12.56
CA LEU A 116 -16.50 2.86 11.68
C LEU A 116 -17.04 1.68 10.87
N LEU A 117 -16.88 1.72 9.55
CA LEU A 117 -17.35 0.70 8.63
C LEU A 117 -16.18 0.15 7.82
N ASN A 118 -15.73 -1.06 8.17
CA ASN A 118 -14.79 -1.81 7.36
C ASN A 118 -15.57 -2.46 6.20
N VAL A 119 -15.35 -1.98 4.98
CA VAL A 119 -16.09 -2.36 3.76
C VAL A 119 -15.21 -3.04 2.72
N GLY A 120 -13.99 -3.39 3.12
CA GLY A 120 -13.01 -4.08 2.27
C GLY A 120 -12.82 -5.55 2.67
N PRO A 121 -11.83 -6.21 2.06
CA PRO A 121 -10.98 -5.68 1.00
C PRO A 121 -11.72 -5.62 -0.34
N PHE A 122 -11.69 -4.47 -1.03
CA PHE A 122 -12.49 -4.23 -2.24
C PHE A 122 -12.22 -5.22 -3.39
N ASN A 123 -10.99 -5.73 -3.49
CA ASN A 123 -10.62 -6.74 -4.47
C ASN A 123 -11.36 -8.08 -4.27
N LEU A 124 -11.85 -8.39 -3.06
CA LEU A 124 -12.72 -9.54 -2.80
C LEU A 124 -14.22 -9.17 -2.84
N ALA A 125 -14.58 -7.96 -2.45
CA ALA A 125 -15.97 -7.52 -2.50
C ALA A 125 -16.50 -7.40 -3.95
N ALA A 126 -15.63 -6.99 -4.89
CA ALA A 126 -15.99 -6.87 -6.30
C ALA A 126 -16.24 -8.23 -6.99
N THR A 127 -15.62 -9.32 -6.52
CA THR A 127 -15.87 -10.67 -7.03
C THR A 127 -17.16 -11.28 -6.47
N ALA A 128 -17.57 -10.89 -5.26
CA ALA A 128 -18.82 -11.36 -4.63
C ALA A 128 -20.10 -10.71 -5.21
N ALA A 129 -19.99 -9.51 -5.78
CA ALA A 129 -21.13 -8.79 -6.37
C ALA A 129 -21.35 -9.08 -7.87
N SER A 130 -20.45 -9.84 -8.49
CA SER A 130 -20.54 -10.21 -9.90
C SER A 130 -21.01 -11.68 -10.03
N PRO A 131 -21.78 -12.05 -11.06
CA PRO A 131 -22.04 -13.47 -11.37
C PRO A 131 -20.69 -14.22 -11.52
N PRO A 132 -20.67 -15.56 -11.36
CA PRO A 132 -19.44 -16.34 -11.43
C PRO A 132 -18.64 -15.91 -12.65
N LEU A 133 -17.38 -15.52 -12.43
CA LEU A 133 -16.47 -15.19 -13.53
C LEU A 133 -16.51 -16.35 -14.54
N PRO A 134 -16.55 -16.06 -15.85
CA PRO A 134 -16.32 -17.10 -16.85
C PRO A 134 -15.01 -17.83 -16.54
N GLU A 135 -14.92 -19.08 -16.99
CA GLU A 135 -13.77 -19.97 -16.87
C GLU A 135 -12.42 -19.29 -17.16
N ALA A 136 -11.35 -20.01 -16.77
CA ALA A 136 -9.94 -19.65 -16.94
C ALA A 136 -9.70 -18.65 -18.08
N PRO A 137 -8.99 -17.55 -17.78
CA PRO A 137 -8.94 -16.41 -18.66
C PRO A 137 -8.52 -16.77 -20.07
N THR A 138 -9.25 -16.22 -21.03
CA THR A 138 -8.90 -16.43 -22.43
C THR A 138 -7.61 -15.69 -22.77
N ALA A 139 -6.86 -16.18 -23.75
CA ALA A 139 -5.65 -15.50 -24.26
C ALA A 139 -5.91 -14.05 -24.73
N ALA A 140 -7.18 -13.68 -24.97
CA ALA A 140 -7.59 -12.32 -25.33
C ALA A 140 -7.56 -11.33 -24.14
N ASP A 141 -7.60 -11.83 -22.90
CA ASP A 141 -7.63 -11.01 -21.68
C ASP A 141 -6.22 -10.72 -21.11
N ASP A 142 -5.19 -11.41 -21.60
CA ASP A 142 -3.79 -11.22 -21.20
C ASP A 142 -3.02 -10.39 -22.24
N VAL A 143 -3.46 -9.14 -22.44
CA VAL A 143 -2.84 -8.17 -23.37
C VAL A 143 -1.33 -8.03 -23.13
N THR A 144 -0.90 -8.21 -21.89
CA THR A 144 0.49 -8.10 -21.46
C THR A 144 1.30 -9.38 -21.65
N GLY A 145 0.65 -10.54 -21.82
CA GLY A 145 1.29 -11.86 -21.82
C GLY A 145 1.82 -12.33 -20.45
N CYS A 146 1.48 -11.63 -19.36
CA CYS A 146 2.01 -11.89 -18.03
C CYS A 146 1.55 -13.24 -17.48
N LEU A 147 0.27 -13.56 -17.63
CA LEU A 147 -0.30 -14.79 -17.06
C LEU A 147 0.14 -15.99 -17.89
N SER A 148 0.12 -15.85 -19.22
CA SER A 148 0.64 -16.85 -20.15
C SER A 148 2.13 -17.14 -19.92
N TRP A 149 2.90 -16.16 -19.43
CA TRP A 149 4.29 -16.34 -19.03
C TRP A 149 4.42 -17.03 -17.66
N LEU A 150 3.52 -16.73 -16.72
CA LEU A 150 3.47 -17.37 -15.40
C LEU A 150 3.01 -18.84 -15.47
N ASP A 151 2.12 -19.18 -16.40
CA ASP A 151 1.66 -20.56 -16.66
C ASP A 151 2.80 -21.49 -17.12
N LYS A 152 3.84 -20.91 -17.76
CA LYS A 152 5.01 -21.66 -18.25
C LYS A 152 6.04 -21.95 -17.16
N GLN A 153 5.85 -21.41 -15.96
CA GLN A 153 6.79 -21.60 -14.84
C GLN A 153 6.62 -23.00 -14.29
N LYS A 154 7.74 -23.72 -14.14
CA LYS A 154 7.73 -25.16 -13.82
C LYS A 154 7.39 -25.47 -12.37
N ALA A 155 7.56 -24.51 -11.47
CA ALA A 155 7.38 -24.69 -10.03
C ALA A 155 6.41 -23.65 -9.47
N ALA A 156 5.63 -24.06 -8.47
CA ALA A 156 4.85 -23.14 -7.66
C ALA A 156 5.78 -22.25 -6.82
N SER A 157 5.33 -21.05 -6.52
CA SER A 157 6.04 -20.07 -5.68
C SER A 157 7.50 -19.82 -6.10
N SER A 158 7.79 -19.86 -7.40
CA SER A 158 9.15 -19.69 -7.94
C SER A 158 9.43 -18.30 -8.50
N VAL A 159 8.40 -17.48 -8.73
CA VAL A 159 8.51 -16.16 -9.37
C VAL A 159 8.49 -15.05 -8.34
N VAL A 160 9.38 -14.07 -8.51
CA VAL A 160 9.31 -12.78 -7.80
C VAL A 160 8.54 -11.76 -8.64
N TYR A 161 7.43 -11.26 -8.11
CA TYR A 161 6.74 -10.11 -8.69
C TYR A 161 7.31 -8.81 -8.11
N VAL A 162 7.52 -7.79 -8.94
CA VAL A 162 8.06 -6.48 -8.54
C VAL A 162 7.16 -5.36 -9.04
N SER A 163 6.66 -4.50 -8.13
CA SER A 163 5.85 -3.32 -8.46
C SER A 163 5.90 -2.27 -7.37
N PHE A 164 6.19 -1.02 -7.74
CA PHE A 164 6.20 0.12 -6.82
C PHE A 164 4.96 0.99 -6.95
N GLY A 165 3.87 0.43 -7.49
CA GLY A 165 2.60 1.13 -7.64
C GLY A 165 2.59 2.18 -8.75
N SER A 166 1.58 3.05 -8.71
CA SER A 166 1.27 3.96 -9.81
C SER A 166 2.02 5.29 -9.77
N VAL A 167 2.62 5.69 -8.65
CA VAL A 167 3.25 7.03 -8.51
C VAL A 167 4.68 6.96 -8.04
N ALA A 168 5.04 5.99 -7.18
CA ALA A 168 6.38 5.93 -6.63
C ALA A 168 7.42 5.72 -7.74
N ARG A 169 8.52 6.48 -7.63
CA ARG A 169 9.68 6.38 -8.52
C ARG A 169 10.91 6.12 -7.67
N PRO A 170 11.31 4.85 -7.50
CA PRO A 170 12.58 4.56 -6.86
C PRO A 170 13.73 5.30 -7.55
N PRO A 171 14.74 5.77 -6.81
CA PRO A 171 15.95 6.33 -7.38
C PRO A 171 16.60 5.37 -8.39
N GLU A 172 17.21 5.90 -9.45
CA GLU A 172 17.83 5.07 -10.49
C GLU A 172 18.83 4.05 -9.93
N LYS A 173 19.66 4.46 -8.96
CA LYS A 173 20.59 3.57 -8.27
C LYS A 173 19.93 2.34 -7.64
N GLU A 174 18.69 2.47 -7.15
CA GLU A 174 17.93 1.35 -6.56
C GLU A 174 17.34 0.45 -7.64
N LEU A 175 16.88 1.03 -8.76
CA LEU A 175 16.43 0.25 -9.91
C LEU A 175 17.58 -0.57 -10.52
N LEU A 176 18.76 0.01 -10.64
CA LEU A 176 19.96 -0.67 -11.12
C LEU A 176 20.37 -1.80 -10.17
N ALA A 177 20.41 -1.53 -8.86
CA ALA A 177 20.70 -2.56 -7.85
C ALA A 177 19.67 -3.70 -7.88
N MET A 178 18.39 -3.39 -8.08
CA MET A 178 17.33 -4.39 -8.22
C MET A 178 17.54 -5.25 -9.47
N ALA A 179 17.83 -4.65 -10.63
CA ALA A 179 18.10 -5.39 -11.86
C ALA A 179 19.31 -6.32 -11.72
N GLN A 180 20.40 -5.84 -11.11
CA GLN A 180 21.59 -6.64 -10.80
C GLN A 180 21.28 -7.80 -9.85
N ALA A 181 20.48 -7.56 -8.81
CA ALA A 181 20.09 -8.61 -7.87
C ALA A 181 19.22 -9.69 -8.54
N LEU A 182 18.26 -9.28 -9.38
CA LEU A 182 17.42 -10.21 -10.15
C LEU A 182 18.26 -11.05 -11.11
N GLU A 183 19.16 -10.43 -11.87
CA GLU A 183 20.10 -11.11 -12.76
C GLU A 183 20.99 -12.11 -11.99
N ALA A 184 21.65 -11.66 -10.93
CA ALA A 184 22.59 -12.48 -10.16
C ALA A 184 21.93 -13.64 -9.41
N SER A 185 20.68 -13.46 -8.97
CA SER A 185 19.93 -14.50 -8.25
C SER A 185 19.45 -15.63 -9.16
N GLY A 186 19.30 -15.37 -10.47
CA GLY A 186 18.73 -16.34 -11.41
C GLY A 186 17.26 -16.70 -11.13
N VAL A 187 16.58 -16.00 -10.22
CA VAL A 187 15.16 -16.23 -9.93
C VAL A 187 14.30 -15.70 -11.09
N PRO A 188 13.31 -16.45 -11.58
CA PRO A 188 12.35 -15.91 -12.52
C PRO A 188 11.61 -14.72 -11.89
N PHE A 189 11.41 -13.66 -12.66
CA PHE A 189 10.73 -12.46 -12.14
C PHE A 189 9.77 -11.86 -13.16
N LEU A 190 8.74 -11.19 -12.64
CA LEU A 190 7.85 -10.34 -13.41
C LEU A 190 7.91 -8.93 -12.81
N TRP A 191 8.40 -7.96 -13.57
CA TRP A 191 8.56 -6.58 -13.09
C TRP A 191 7.63 -5.62 -13.85
N SER A 192 6.68 -5.04 -13.12
CA SER A 192 5.89 -3.90 -13.59
C SER A 192 6.71 -2.61 -13.46
N LEU A 193 7.35 -2.19 -14.56
CA LEU A 193 8.24 -1.02 -14.62
C LEU A 193 7.83 -0.11 -15.78
N LYS A 194 7.33 1.10 -15.44
CA LYS A 194 6.96 2.13 -16.42
C LYS A 194 8.10 2.46 -17.37
N ASP A 195 7.78 2.66 -18.65
CA ASP A 195 8.78 2.97 -19.66
C ASP A 195 9.55 4.27 -19.37
N SER A 196 8.90 5.25 -18.73
CA SER A 196 9.55 6.51 -18.30
C SER A 196 10.68 6.33 -17.27
N PHE A 197 10.80 5.15 -16.65
CA PHE A 197 11.85 4.83 -15.67
C PHE A 197 13.02 4.06 -16.28
N LYS A 198 12.89 3.61 -17.54
CA LYS A 198 13.92 2.82 -18.22
C LYS A 198 15.02 3.72 -18.77
N THR A 199 16.20 3.68 -18.15
CA THR A 199 17.42 4.31 -18.67
C THR A 199 18.19 3.32 -19.55
N PRO A 200 19.13 3.77 -20.42
CA PRO A 200 19.91 2.87 -21.27
C PRO A 200 20.63 1.77 -20.47
N LEU A 201 21.27 2.15 -19.37
CA LEU A 201 21.98 1.22 -18.49
C LEU A 201 21.03 0.20 -17.84
N LEU A 202 19.86 0.63 -17.39
CA LEU A 202 18.87 -0.28 -16.83
C LEU A 202 18.37 -1.27 -17.90
N ASN A 203 18.11 -0.81 -19.12
CA ASN A 203 17.70 -1.69 -20.22
C ASN A 203 18.77 -2.74 -20.55
N GLU A 204 20.05 -2.36 -20.57
CA GLU A 204 21.14 -3.33 -20.79
C GLU A 204 21.16 -4.44 -19.75
N LEU A 205 20.93 -4.11 -18.46
CA LEU A 205 20.84 -5.10 -17.39
C LEU A 205 19.60 -5.98 -17.52
N LEU A 206 18.44 -5.39 -17.84
CA LEU A 206 17.20 -6.13 -18.01
C LEU A 206 17.25 -7.10 -19.20
N ILE A 207 17.97 -6.76 -20.28
CA ILE A 207 18.19 -7.65 -21.42
C ILE A 207 19.03 -8.87 -21.02
N LYS A 208 20.02 -8.70 -20.14
CA LYS A 208 20.85 -9.81 -19.65
C LYS A 208 20.06 -10.75 -18.72
N ALA A 209 19.09 -10.20 -17.99
CA ALA A 209 18.18 -10.93 -17.10
C ALA A 209 17.10 -11.72 -17.88
N SER A 210 17.56 -12.67 -18.71
CA SER A 210 16.77 -13.43 -19.70
C SER A 210 15.68 -14.34 -19.12
N ASN A 211 15.71 -14.58 -17.81
CA ASN A 211 14.77 -15.43 -17.09
C ASN A 211 13.55 -14.66 -16.53
N GLY A 212 13.42 -13.37 -16.82
CA GLY A 212 12.32 -12.53 -16.35
C GLY A 212 11.54 -11.83 -17.47
N MET A 213 10.44 -11.21 -17.07
CA MET A 213 9.55 -10.42 -17.92
C MET A 213 9.40 -9.02 -17.34
N VAL A 214 9.53 -7.99 -18.18
CA VAL A 214 9.36 -6.58 -17.78
C VAL A 214 8.25 -5.97 -18.61
N VAL A 215 7.22 -5.46 -17.94
CA VAL A 215 6.06 -4.83 -18.59
C VAL A 215 5.81 -3.43 -18.01
N PRO A 216 5.28 -2.47 -18.80
CA PRO A 216 4.96 -1.15 -18.29
C PRO A 216 3.79 -1.16 -17.28
N TRP A 217 2.92 -2.17 -17.39
CA TRP A 217 1.78 -2.41 -16.51
C TRP A 217 1.47 -3.90 -16.48
N ALA A 218 1.17 -4.45 -15.30
CA ALA A 218 0.78 -5.85 -15.13
C ALA A 218 -0.66 -5.95 -14.59
N PRO A 219 -1.41 -7.03 -14.89
CA PRO A 219 -2.69 -7.32 -14.26
C PRO A 219 -2.47 -7.80 -12.81
N GLN A 220 -2.00 -6.88 -11.94
CA GLN A 220 -1.44 -7.16 -10.61
C GLN A 220 -2.30 -8.09 -9.73
N PRO A 221 -3.63 -7.89 -9.58
CA PRO A 221 -4.44 -8.79 -8.76
C PRO A 221 -4.38 -10.26 -9.23
N ARG A 222 -4.36 -10.48 -10.55
CA ARG A 222 -4.30 -11.83 -11.15
C ARG A 222 -2.90 -12.41 -11.10
N VAL A 223 -1.87 -11.56 -11.20
CA VAL A 223 -0.47 -11.97 -10.99
C VAL A 223 -0.24 -12.41 -9.56
N LEU A 224 -0.72 -11.65 -8.57
CA LEU A 224 -0.54 -11.95 -7.15
C LEU A 224 -1.29 -13.22 -6.73
N ALA A 225 -2.46 -13.49 -7.33
CA ALA A 225 -3.21 -14.73 -7.11
C ALA A 225 -2.67 -15.95 -7.90
N HIS A 226 -1.61 -15.78 -8.70
CA HIS A 226 -1.08 -16.86 -9.53
C HIS A 226 -0.14 -17.77 -8.73
N ALA A 227 -0.36 -19.09 -8.77
CA ALA A 227 0.38 -20.07 -7.98
C ALA A 227 1.91 -20.06 -8.17
N SER A 228 2.39 -19.66 -9.35
CA SER A 228 3.82 -19.49 -9.65
C SER A 228 4.49 -18.35 -8.89
N VAL A 229 3.74 -17.33 -8.42
CA VAL A 229 4.31 -16.20 -7.67
C VAL A 229 4.57 -16.61 -6.23
N GLY A 230 5.81 -16.43 -5.78
CA GLY A 230 6.26 -16.80 -4.42
C GLY A 230 6.66 -15.61 -3.55
N ALA A 231 6.93 -14.46 -4.16
CA ALA A 231 7.29 -13.24 -3.44
C ALA A 231 6.83 -11.98 -4.18
N PHE A 232 6.57 -10.93 -3.42
CA PHE A 232 6.21 -9.62 -3.94
C PHE A 232 7.12 -8.54 -3.36
N VAL A 233 7.94 -7.92 -4.23
CA VAL A 233 8.70 -6.72 -3.92
C VAL A 233 7.81 -5.51 -4.19
N THR A 234 7.43 -4.81 -3.13
CA THR A 234 6.41 -3.76 -3.16
C THR A 234 6.84 -2.49 -2.42
N HIS A 235 6.24 -1.36 -2.80
CA HIS A 235 6.33 -0.11 -2.03
C HIS A 235 5.38 -0.08 -0.81
N CYS A 236 4.68 -1.18 -0.53
CA CYS A 236 3.73 -1.32 0.58
C CYS A 236 2.48 -0.42 0.49
N GLY A 237 2.10 0.01 -0.72
CA GLY A 237 0.82 0.67 -0.94
C GLY A 237 -0.36 -0.22 -0.50
N TRP A 238 -1.35 0.38 0.14
CA TRP A 238 -2.40 -0.37 0.84
C TRP A 238 -3.20 -1.31 -0.07
N SER A 239 -3.62 -0.85 -1.25
CA SER A 239 -4.34 -1.69 -2.21
C SER A 239 -3.51 -2.92 -2.63
N SER A 240 -2.22 -2.73 -2.91
CA SER A 240 -1.30 -3.82 -3.26
C SER A 240 -1.13 -4.83 -2.12
N LEU A 241 -1.13 -4.39 -0.87
CA LEU A 241 -1.09 -5.29 0.29
C LEU A 241 -2.38 -6.10 0.40
N LEU A 242 -3.55 -5.47 0.24
CA LEU A 242 -4.83 -6.18 0.26
C LEU A 242 -4.99 -7.17 -0.90
N GLU A 243 -4.48 -6.83 -2.09
CA GLU A 243 -4.40 -7.75 -3.23
C GLU A 243 -3.49 -8.95 -2.94
N THR A 244 -2.40 -8.73 -2.20
CA THR A 244 -1.45 -9.78 -1.82
C THR A 244 -2.01 -10.70 -0.74
N ILE A 245 -2.75 -10.16 0.23
CA ILE A 245 -3.43 -10.96 1.28
C ILE A 245 -4.52 -11.86 0.68
N ALA A 246 -5.13 -11.41 -0.42
CA ALA A 246 -6.21 -12.12 -1.10
C ALA A 246 -5.74 -13.15 -2.13
N GLY A 247 -4.49 -13.04 -2.59
CA GLY A 247 -3.88 -13.96 -3.56
C GLY A 247 -3.32 -15.20 -2.88
#